data_AF-A0A0B1RXA4-F1
#
_entry.id   AF-A0A0B1RXA4-F1
#
_cell.length_a   1.000
_cell.length_b   1.000
_cell.length_c   1.000
_cell.angle_alpha   90.00
_cell.angle_beta   90.00
_cell.angle_gamma   90.00
#
_symmetry.space_group_name_H-M   'P 1'
#
loop_
_entity.id
_entity.type
_entity.pdbx_description
1 polymer ?
#
loop_
_entity_poly.entity_id
_entity_poly.type
_entity_poly.pdbx_seq_one_letter_code
_entity_poly.pdbx_strand_id
1 'polypeptide(L)'
;MDDLRVSYVIPHFTLATIFVNRPGNLSDQSRLARLNSFVAEMESLPGAWGKPSSNYFLRDFAVFEKEMREIETEDGEKITKETKTLNLKELPAFLKWPEYEFWRGFIRFKDNSTELERFFLTTAYHGEALREWMNRDKMLKSWRTVVDRYAPEFNVTVYYDDSIYLDLIENMPTDTWQILMKPKLH
;
A
#
# COMPACT_ATOMS: atom_id res chain seq x y z
N MET A 1 27.37 7.71 -6.91
CA MET A 1 26.06 7.19 -7.39
C MET A 1 24.92 7.66 -6.49
N ASP A 2 25.12 7.67 -5.16
CA ASP A 2 24.10 8.13 -4.21
C ASP A 2 23.80 9.65 -4.30
N ASP A 3 24.81 10.51 -4.51
CA ASP A 3 24.58 11.96 -4.63
C ASP A 3 23.64 12.36 -5.77
N LEU A 4 23.72 11.69 -6.92
CA LEU A 4 22.81 11.93 -8.05
C LEU A 4 21.38 11.50 -7.71
N ARG A 5 21.22 10.36 -7.03
CA ARG A 5 19.92 9.87 -6.56
C ARG A 5 19.29 10.83 -5.54
N VAL A 6 20.08 11.27 -4.57
CA VAL A 6 19.65 12.23 -3.53
C VAL A 6 19.30 13.58 -4.14
N SER A 7 20.03 14.02 -5.16
CA SER A 7 19.82 15.35 -5.76
C SER A 7 18.65 15.38 -6.75
N TYR A 8 18.48 14.33 -7.55
CA TYR A 8 17.59 14.35 -8.72
C TYR A 8 16.46 13.31 -8.71
N VAL A 9 16.47 12.33 -7.81
CA VAL A 9 15.42 11.29 -7.75
C VAL A 9 14.56 11.49 -6.51
N ILE A 10 15.14 11.34 -5.32
CA ILE A 10 14.41 11.34 -4.04
C ILE A 10 13.50 12.58 -3.84
N PRO A 11 13.94 13.81 -4.18
CA PRO A 11 13.11 15.00 -3.99
C PRO A 11 11.88 15.03 -4.88
N HIS A 12 11.92 14.33 -6.02
CA HIS A 12 10.86 14.34 -7.02
C HIS A 12 10.01 13.08 -6.94
N PHE A 13 10.59 11.96 -6.53
CA PHE A 13 9.91 10.67 -6.51
C PHE A 13 10.51 9.73 -5.47
N THR A 14 9.75 9.50 -4.41
CA THR A 14 10.01 8.50 -3.38
C THR A 14 8.80 7.60 -3.24
N LEU A 15 8.98 6.28 -3.33
CA LEU A 15 7.88 5.32 -3.33
C LEU A 15 7.74 4.62 -1.99
N ALA A 16 6.56 4.66 -1.39
CA ALA A 16 6.21 3.79 -0.27
C ALA A 16 5.49 2.56 -0.81
N THR A 17 6.00 1.37 -0.48
CA THR A 17 5.35 0.09 -0.80
C THR A 17 4.65 -0.42 0.45
N ILE A 18 3.35 -0.65 0.37
CA ILE A 18 2.50 -0.97 1.50
C ILE A 18 1.90 -2.35 1.26
N PHE A 19 2.23 -3.29 2.14
CA PHE A 19 1.72 -4.66 2.09
C PHE A 19 0.49 -4.78 2.97
N VAL A 20 -0.59 -5.33 2.41
CA VAL A 20 -1.82 -5.67 3.10
C VAL A 20 -1.86 -7.18 3.23
N ASN A 21 -1.43 -7.70 4.38
CA ASN A 21 -1.27 -9.14 4.57
C ASN A 21 -2.56 -9.87 4.96
N ARG A 22 -3.57 -9.14 5.44
CA ARG A 22 -4.87 -9.71 5.84
C ARG A 22 -6.03 -8.79 5.43
N PRO A 23 -6.33 -8.68 4.13
CA PRO A 23 -7.40 -7.83 3.66
C PRO A 23 -8.78 -8.29 4.16
N GLY A 24 -8.97 -9.59 4.40
CA GLY A 24 -10.24 -10.18 4.81
C GLY A 24 -11.30 -10.09 3.71
N ASN A 25 -12.59 -10.10 4.08
CA ASN A 25 -13.66 -10.07 3.09
C ASN A 25 -13.93 -8.63 2.58
N LEU A 26 -13.43 -8.28 1.39
CA LEU A 26 -13.66 -6.95 0.80
C LEU A 26 -14.98 -6.83 0.03
N SER A 27 -15.78 -7.90 -0.05
CA SER A 27 -17.18 -7.78 -0.47
C SER A 27 -18.05 -7.14 0.62
N ASP A 28 -17.57 -7.08 1.87
CA ASP A 28 -18.18 -6.27 2.93
C ASP A 28 -17.85 -4.78 2.72
N GLN A 29 -18.90 -3.99 2.49
CA GLN A 29 -18.79 -2.55 2.23
C GLN A 29 -18.12 -1.79 3.37
N SER A 30 -18.36 -2.20 4.62
CA SER A 30 -17.78 -1.53 5.79
C SER A 30 -16.27 -1.74 5.83
N ARG A 31 -15.83 -2.97 5.58
CA ARG A 31 -14.41 -3.36 5.54
C ARG A 31 -13.69 -2.72 4.37
N LEU A 32 -14.30 -2.71 3.19
CA LEU A 32 -13.80 -2.01 2.02
C LEU A 32 -13.67 -0.51 2.25
N ALA A 33 -14.67 0.11 2.89
CA ALA A 33 -14.62 1.54 3.22
C ALA A 33 -13.48 1.86 4.21
N ARG A 34 -13.23 1.00 5.21
CA ARG A 34 -12.08 1.17 6.13
C ARG A 34 -10.75 1.05 5.40
N LEU A 35 -10.60 0.06 4.51
CA LEU A 35 -9.39 -0.08 3.69
C LEU A 35 -9.17 1.13 2.77
N ASN A 36 -10.23 1.62 2.12
CA ASN A 36 -10.17 2.83 1.31
C ASN A 36 -9.83 4.07 2.15
N SER A 37 -10.28 4.15 3.40
CA SER A 37 -9.94 5.24 4.32
C SER A 37 -8.44 5.21 4.66
N PHE A 38 -7.88 4.02 4.90
CA PHE A 38 -6.44 3.85 5.09
C PHE A 38 -5.63 4.35 3.89
N VAL A 39 -6.02 3.92 2.68
CA VAL A 39 -5.33 4.33 1.45
C VAL A 39 -5.43 5.85 1.25
N ALA A 40 -6.62 6.43 1.45
CA ALA A 40 -6.83 7.87 1.34
C ALA A 40 -5.99 8.64 2.37
N GLU A 41 -5.83 8.11 3.58
CA GLU A 41 -5.00 8.73 4.61
C GLU A 41 -3.52 8.72 4.22
N MET A 42 -3.00 7.59 3.74
CA MET A 42 -1.63 7.52 3.19
C MET A 42 -1.40 8.52 2.05
N GLU A 43 -2.39 8.65 1.15
CA GLU A 43 -2.38 9.58 0.02
C GLU A 43 -2.52 11.06 0.42
N SER A 44 -2.97 11.34 1.65
CA SER A 44 -3.15 12.70 2.17
C SER A 44 -1.98 13.20 3.00
N LEU A 45 -1.00 12.35 3.28
CA LEU A 45 0.15 12.70 4.09
C LEU A 45 0.98 13.81 3.41
N PRO A 46 1.68 14.65 4.19
CA PRO A 46 2.53 15.71 3.64
C PRO A 46 3.56 15.17 2.64
N GLY A 47 3.61 15.79 1.46
CA GLY A 47 4.49 15.38 0.37
C GLY A 47 3.94 14.25 -0.50
N ALA A 48 2.76 13.69 -0.21
CA ALA A 48 2.13 12.73 -1.10
C ALA A 48 1.73 13.39 -2.42
N TRP A 49 1.95 12.70 -3.54
CA TRP A 49 1.40 13.09 -4.84
C TRP A 49 -0.12 12.89 -4.93
N GLY A 50 -0.72 12.25 -3.92
CA GLY A 50 -2.15 12.00 -3.81
C GLY A 50 -2.63 10.81 -4.62
N LYS A 51 -3.96 10.71 -4.74
CA LYS A 51 -4.68 9.59 -5.35
C LYS A 51 -4.15 9.12 -6.71
N PRO A 52 -3.80 10.01 -7.68
CA PRO A 52 -3.35 9.58 -9.01
C PRO A 52 -2.00 8.85 -9.01
N SER A 53 -1.21 9.02 -7.96
CA SER A 53 0.13 8.42 -7.86
C SER A 53 0.14 7.01 -7.27
N SER A 54 -1.00 6.54 -6.77
CA SER A 54 -1.08 5.27 -6.07
C SER A 54 -1.52 4.14 -6.97
N ASN A 55 -0.75 3.06 -6.96
CA ASN A 55 -1.14 1.80 -7.58
C ASN A 55 -2.00 1.01 -6.59
N TYR A 56 -3.33 1.07 -6.77
CA TYR A 56 -4.30 0.38 -5.92
C TYR A 56 -5.38 -0.30 -6.77
N PHE A 57 -5.22 -1.61 -6.97
CA PHE A 57 -6.00 -2.41 -7.91
C PHE A 57 -7.53 -2.37 -7.69
N LEU A 58 -8.00 -2.14 -6.46
CA LEU A 58 -9.43 -2.12 -6.16
C LEU A 58 -10.18 -0.97 -6.86
N ARG A 59 -9.47 0.09 -7.25
CA ARG A 59 -10.06 1.17 -8.08
C ARG A 59 -10.36 0.66 -9.49
N ASP A 60 -9.38 0.03 -10.11
CA ASP A 60 -9.50 -0.52 -11.45
C ASP A 60 -10.48 -1.68 -11.49
N PHE A 61 -10.46 -2.54 -10.46
CA PHE A 61 -11.42 -3.63 -10.31
C PHE A 61 -12.86 -3.14 -10.20
N ALA A 62 -13.09 -2.04 -9.47
CA ALA A 62 -14.43 -1.44 -9.37
C ALA A 62 -14.90 -0.83 -10.71
N VAL A 63 -13.99 -0.32 -11.54
CA VAL A 63 -14.31 0.14 -12.90
C VAL A 63 -14.66 -1.05 -13.78
N PHE A 64 -13.84 -2.11 -13.77
CA PHE A 64 -14.10 -3.35 -14.50
C PHE A 64 -15.47 -3.95 -14.17
N GLU A 65 -15.81 -4.10 -12.88
CA GLU A 65 -17.12 -4.63 -12.48
C GLU A 65 -18.28 -3.74 -12.96
N LYS A 66 -18.09 -2.42 -12.99
CA LYS A 66 -19.12 -1.49 -13.49
C LYS A 66 -19.31 -1.65 -14.99
N GLU A 67 -18.23 -1.75 -15.75
CA GLU A 67 -18.28 -1.92 -17.22
C GLU A 67 -18.90 -3.27 -17.61
N MET A 68 -18.51 -4.37 -16.95
CA MET A 68 -19.08 -5.70 -17.21
C MET A 68 -20.60 -5.72 -16.95
N ARG A 69 -21.06 -5.08 -15.86
CA ARG A 69 -22.50 -4.97 -15.58
C ARG A 69 -23.23 -4.15 -16.63
N GLU A 70 -22.64 -3.04 -17.09
CA GLU A 70 -23.26 -2.20 -18.13
C GLU A 70 -23.46 -2.99 -19.43
N ILE A 71 -22.46 -3.78 -19.85
CA ILE A 71 -22.55 -4.67 -21.02
C ILE A 71 -23.64 -5.74 -20.86
N GLU A 72 -23.66 -6.44 -19.71
CA GLU A 72 -24.66 -7.49 -19.44
C GLU A 72 -26.10 -6.93 -19.42
N THR A 73 -26.27 -5.67 -19.00
CA THR A 73 -27.59 -5.01 -18.98
C THR A 73 -28.07 -4.63 -20.38
N GLU A 74 -27.15 -4.32 -21.31
CA GLU A 74 -27.45 -4.03 -22.71
C GLU A 74 -27.86 -5.29 -23.51
N ASP A 75 -27.30 -6.45 -23.15
CA ASP A 75 -27.60 -7.75 -23.79
C ASP A 75 -28.93 -8.40 -23.33
N GLY A 76 -29.73 -7.70 -22.52
CA GLY A 76 -31.13 -8.05 -22.22
C GLY A 76 -31.34 -9.00 -21.04
N GLU A 77 -30.29 -9.39 -20.32
CA GLU A 77 -30.44 -10.06 -19.02
C GLU A 77 -30.81 -9.04 -17.94
N LYS A 78 -32.03 -9.14 -17.40
CA LYS A 78 -32.48 -8.33 -16.27
C LYS A 78 -31.70 -8.70 -15.02
N ILE A 79 -30.58 -8.02 -14.77
CA ILE A 79 -29.87 -8.10 -13.49
C ILE A 79 -30.76 -7.47 -12.43
N THR A 80 -31.33 -8.32 -11.58
CA THR A 80 -32.04 -7.88 -10.39
C THR A 80 -31.02 -7.58 -9.29
N LYS A 81 -31.09 -6.34 -8.80
CA LYS A 81 -30.48 -5.79 -7.57
C LYS A 81 -29.13 -5.10 -7.76
N GLU A 82 -29.18 -3.79 -7.48
CA GLU A 82 -28.08 -2.89 -7.18
C GLU A 82 -27.23 -3.40 -6.00
N THR A 83 -26.46 -4.45 -6.20
CA THR A 83 -25.48 -4.86 -5.20
C THR A 83 -24.26 -3.95 -5.35
N LYS A 84 -24.23 -2.88 -4.56
CA LYS A 84 -23.10 -1.92 -4.42
C LYS A 84 -21.77 -2.58 -3.99
N THR A 85 -21.78 -3.88 -3.72
CA THR A 85 -20.67 -4.67 -3.20
C THR A 85 -19.79 -5.17 -4.34
N LEU A 86 -18.48 -5.15 -4.12
CA LEU A 86 -17.51 -5.73 -5.05
C LEU A 86 -17.56 -7.27 -4.98
N ASN A 87 -17.65 -7.94 -6.13
CA ASN A 87 -17.64 -9.39 -6.21
C ASN A 87 -16.22 -9.92 -6.45
N LEU A 88 -15.47 -10.14 -5.37
CA LEU A 88 -14.09 -10.64 -5.45
C LEU A 88 -13.94 -12.00 -6.17
N LYS A 89 -15.03 -12.74 -6.39
CA LYS A 89 -15.00 -13.99 -7.18
C LYS A 89 -14.65 -13.74 -8.64
N GLU A 90 -14.87 -12.54 -9.15
CA GLU A 90 -14.53 -12.13 -10.53
C GLU A 90 -13.09 -11.64 -10.66
N LEU A 91 -12.34 -11.53 -9.56
CA LEU A 91 -10.94 -11.11 -9.56
C LEU A 91 -10.05 -11.96 -10.50
N PRO A 92 -10.21 -13.29 -10.62
CA PRO A 92 -9.48 -14.07 -11.62
C PRO A 92 -9.85 -13.75 -13.06
N ALA A 93 -11.09 -13.30 -13.32
CA ALA A 93 -11.51 -12.86 -14.65
C ALA A 93 -10.85 -11.51 -14.97
N PHE A 94 -10.95 -10.53 -14.05
CA PHE A 94 -10.26 -9.23 -14.14
C PHE A 94 -8.78 -9.39 -14.49
N LEU A 95 -8.05 -10.27 -13.80
CA LEU A 95 -6.61 -10.49 -14.04
C LEU A 95 -6.29 -11.19 -15.36
N LYS A 96 -7.27 -11.70 -16.12
CA LYS A 96 -7.08 -12.27 -17.46
C LYS A 96 -7.22 -11.23 -18.58
N TRP A 97 -7.83 -10.08 -18.29
CA TRP A 97 -7.95 -9.01 -19.28
C TRP A 97 -6.58 -8.37 -19.54
N PRO A 98 -6.15 -8.20 -20.79
CA PRO A 98 -4.84 -7.63 -21.13
C PRO A 98 -4.56 -6.28 -20.45
N GLU A 99 -5.59 -5.46 -20.29
CA GLU A 99 -5.53 -4.14 -19.67
C GLU A 99 -5.16 -4.19 -18.19
N TYR A 100 -5.47 -5.30 -17.50
CA TYR A 100 -5.30 -5.45 -16.06
C TYR A 100 -4.33 -6.57 -15.67
N GLU A 101 -3.72 -7.24 -16.63
CA GLU A 101 -2.84 -8.38 -16.41
C GLU A 101 -1.67 -8.05 -15.47
N PHE A 102 -1.16 -6.81 -15.52
CA PHE A 102 -0.06 -6.35 -14.68
C PHE A 102 -0.37 -6.42 -13.18
N TRP A 103 -1.66 -6.36 -12.78
CA TRP A 103 -2.07 -6.48 -11.38
C TRP A 103 -1.77 -7.86 -10.78
N ARG A 104 -1.50 -8.88 -11.60
CA ARG A 104 -1.04 -10.20 -11.12
C ARG A 104 0.25 -10.11 -10.31
N GLY A 105 1.12 -9.14 -10.61
CA GLY A 105 2.35 -8.91 -9.85
C GLY A 105 2.10 -8.36 -8.45
N PHE A 106 0.92 -7.80 -8.18
CA PHE A 106 0.58 -7.09 -6.95
C PHE A 106 -0.29 -7.91 -6.00
N ILE A 107 -0.93 -8.95 -6.52
CA ILE A 107 -1.98 -9.72 -5.82
C ILE A 107 -1.51 -11.16 -5.63
N ARG A 108 -1.81 -11.72 -4.46
CA ARG A 108 -1.60 -13.13 -4.17
C ARG A 108 -2.89 -13.78 -3.68
N PHE A 109 -3.22 -14.91 -4.28
CA PHE A 109 -4.33 -15.77 -3.90
C PHE A 109 -3.88 -16.81 -2.88
N LYS A 110 -4.84 -17.32 -2.11
CA LYS A 110 -4.63 -18.44 -1.20
C LYS A 110 -4.40 -19.73 -2.00
N ASP A 111 -3.56 -20.62 -1.48
CA ASP A 111 -3.24 -21.89 -2.15
C ASP A 111 -4.51 -22.68 -2.48
N ASN A 112 -4.65 -23.09 -3.74
CA ASN A 112 -5.80 -23.83 -4.29
C ASN A 112 -7.15 -23.11 -4.19
N SER A 113 -7.17 -21.77 -4.05
CA SER A 113 -8.39 -20.96 -4.00
C SER A 113 -8.27 -19.71 -4.87
N THR A 114 -9.41 -19.10 -5.21
CA THR A 114 -9.50 -17.78 -5.85
C THR A 114 -9.69 -16.66 -4.83
N GLU A 115 -9.62 -16.98 -3.54
CA GLU A 115 -9.69 -16.01 -2.46
C GLU A 115 -8.41 -15.16 -2.36
N LEU A 116 -8.59 -13.85 -2.27
CA LEU A 116 -7.53 -12.88 -2.05
C LEU A 116 -6.86 -13.13 -0.69
N GLU A 117 -5.57 -13.51 -0.70
CA GLU A 117 -4.78 -13.73 0.52
C GLU A 117 -4.13 -12.42 0.98
N ARG A 118 -3.40 -11.77 0.07
CA ARG A 118 -2.63 -10.55 0.34
C ARG A 118 -2.37 -9.81 -0.95
N PHE A 119 -2.10 -8.53 -0.83
CA PHE A 119 -1.65 -7.71 -1.95
C PHE A 119 -0.75 -6.60 -1.43
N PHE A 120 -0.09 -5.88 -2.33
CA PHE A 120 0.54 -4.63 -1.99
C PHE A 120 0.05 -3.50 -2.89
N LEU A 121 0.12 -2.30 -2.36
CA LEU A 121 -0.14 -1.06 -3.07
C LEU A 121 1.08 -0.17 -2.93
N THR A 122 1.24 0.75 -3.87
CA THR A 122 2.33 1.74 -3.78
C THR A 122 1.74 3.13 -3.82
N THR A 123 2.38 4.08 -3.14
CA THR A 123 2.01 5.51 -3.22
C THR A 123 3.28 6.35 -3.22
N ALA A 124 3.26 7.45 -3.98
CA ALA A 124 4.45 8.24 -4.22
C ALA A 124 4.45 9.54 -3.41
N TYR A 125 5.65 9.94 -2.99
CA TYR A 125 5.93 11.14 -2.24
C TYR A 125 7.02 11.97 -2.91
N HIS A 126 7.02 13.27 -2.64
CA HIS A 126 7.99 14.24 -3.12
C HIS A 126 8.24 15.34 -2.07
N GLY A 127 9.32 16.09 -2.28
CA GLY A 127 9.68 17.25 -1.50
C GLY A 127 11.19 17.44 -1.46
N GLU A 128 11.65 18.69 -1.68
CA GLU A 128 13.06 19.08 -1.57
C GLU A 128 13.66 18.73 -0.20
N ALA A 129 12.84 18.80 0.86
CA ALA A 129 13.23 18.43 2.21
C ALA A 129 13.69 16.97 2.33
N LEU A 130 13.25 16.07 1.43
CA LEU A 130 13.65 14.67 1.39
C LEU A 130 15.12 14.48 0.97
N ARG A 131 15.85 15.53 0.58
CA ARG A 131 17.32 15.44 0.45
C ARG A 131 18.00 15.13 1.79
N GLU A 132 17.40 15.57 2.89
CA GLU A 132 17.94 15.39 4.23
C GLU A 132 17.43 14.08 4.86
N TRP A 133 18.37 13.27 5.37
CA TRP A 133 18.08 12.01 6.05
C TRP A 133 17.08 12.16 7.21
N MET A 134 17.19 13.23 7.99
CA MET A 134 16.30 13.47 9.13
C MET A 134 14.85 13.75 8.71
N ASN A 135 14.63 14.32 7.52
CA ASN A 135 13.26 14.51 7.00
C ASN A 135 12.71 13.21 6.41
N ARG A 136 13.56 12.35 5.85
CA ARG A 136 13.16 10.99 5.46
C ARG A 136 12.74 10.16 6.66
N ASP A 137 13.45 10.26 7.78
CA ASP A 137 13.08 9.62 9.04
C ASP A 137 11.68 10.07 9.51
N LYS A 138 11.43 11.38 9.55
CA LYS A 138 10.11 11.93 9.89
C LYS A 138 8.99 11.42 8.97
N MET A 139 9.27 11.32 7.67
CA MET A 139 8.33 10.79 6.68
C MET A 139 8.08 9.29 6.90
N LEU A 140 9.12 8.49 7.13
CA LEU A 140 8.96 7.06 7.42
C LEU A 140 8.16 6.84 8.71
N LYS A 141 8.39 7.65 9.75
CA LYS A 141 7.61 7.64 10.99
C LYS A 141 6.15 8.03 10.77
N SER A 142 5.87 9.01 9.90
CA SER A 142 4.48 9.36 9.58
C SER A 142 3.77 8.21 8.86
N TRP A 143 4.44 7.54 7.92
CA TRP A 143 3.91 6.34 7.27
C TRP A 143 3.63 5.23 8.29
N ARG A 144 4.59 4.92 9.16
CA ARG A 144 4.43 3.90 10.22
C ARG A 144 3.28 4.25 11.16
N THR A 145 3.15 5.51 11.57
CA THR A 145 2.05 5.97 12.42
C THR A 145 0.68 5.70 11.79
N VAL A 146 0.54 5.94 10.48
CA VAL A 146 -0.71 5.60 9.77
C VAL A 146 -0.89 4.08 9.74
N VAL A 147 0.12 3.33 9.30
CA VAL A 147 0.08 1.87 9.19
C VAL A 147 -0.29 1.20 10.52
N ASP A 148 0.33 1.61 11.62
CA ASP A 148 0.12 1.04 12.95
C ASP A 148 -1.32 1.18 13.44
N ARG A 149 -2.04 2.23 13.02
CA ARG A 149 -3.47 2.38 13.35
C ARG A 149 -4.35 1.34 12.67
N TYR A 150 -3.97 0.87 11.48
CA TYR A 150 -4.73 -0.12 10.70
C TYR A 150 -4.15 -1.53 10.78
N ALA A 151 -2.94 -1.69 11.34
CA ALA A 151 -2.26 -2.97 11.51
C ALA A 151 -3.08 -4.02 12.25
N PRO A 152 -3.83 -3.70 13.33
CA PRO A 152 -4.70 -4.68 14.00
C PRO A 152 -5.80 -5.26 13.10
N GLU A 153 -6.32 -4.47 12.15
CA GLU A 153 -7.44 -4.85 11.29
C GLU A 153 -7.00 -5.61 10.03
N PHE A 154 -5.89 -5.15 9.42
CA PHE A 154 -5.46 -5.57 8.08
C PHE A 154 -4.07 -6.21 8.02
N ASN A 155 -3.34 -6.26 9.14
CA ASN A 155 -1.94 -6.68 9.20
C ASN A 155 -1.10 -5.97 8.12
N VAL A 156 -1.15 -4.64 8.13
CA VAL A 156 -0.46 -3.79 7.17
C VAL A 156 0.98 -3.51 7.60
N THR A 157 1.87 -3.44 6.63
CA THR A 157 3.28 -3.07 6.83
C THR A 157 3.75 -2.17 5.70
N VAL A 158 4.62 -1.21 5.99
CA VAL A 158 5.25 -0.35 4.97
C VAL A 158 6.71 -0.72 4.76
N TYR A 159 7.12 -0.72 3.50
CA TYR A 159 8.48 -0.92 3.03
C TYR A 159 8.95 0.31 2.26
N TYR A 160 10.20 0.68 2.51
CA TYR A 160 10.91 1.76 1.84
C TYR A 160 12.39 1.39 1.73
N ASP A 161 13.03 1.66 0.60
CA ASP A 161 14.39 1.18 0.31
C ASP A 161 15.44 1.68 1.31
N ASP A 162 15.33 2.93 1.79
CA ASP A 162 16.29 3.44 2.79
C ASP A 162 15.89 3.13 4.25
N SER A 163 14.77 2.41 4.49
CA SER A 163 14.25 2.19 5.85
C SER A 163 15.24 1.50 6.79
N ILE A 164 15.99 0.50 6.29
CA ILE A 164 17.00 -0.21 7.09
C ILE A 164 18.08 0.75 7.59
N TYR A 165 18.56 1.66 6.75
CA TYR A 165 19.58 2.63 7.14
C TYR A 165 19.04 3.65 8.15
N LEU A 166 17.81 4.12 7.95
CA LEU A 166 17.14 5.04 8.86
C LEU A 166 16.95 4.40 10.25
N ASP A 167 16.50 3.14 10.30
CA ASP A 167 16.30 2.39 11.54
C ASP A 167 17.61 2.17 12.29
N LEU A 168 18.71 1.89 11.58
CA LEU A 168 20.03 1.76 12.19
C LEU A 168 20.50 3.09 12.78
N ILE A 169 20.35 4.20 12.05
CA ILE A 169 20.75 5.54 12.52
C ILE A 169 20.00 5.94 13.78
N GLU A 170 18.72 5.61 13.87
CA GLU A 170 17.90 5.90 15.05
C GLU A 170 18.31 5.08 16.27
N ASN A 171 18.67 3.81 16.09
CA ASN A 171 19.01 2.91 17.20
C ASN A 171 20.45 3.08 17.72
N MET A 172 21.37 3.63 16.90
CA MET A 172 22.79 3.78 17.26
C MET A 172 23.06 4.42 18.64
N PRO A 173 22.41 5.52 19.05
CA PRO A 173 22.66 6.11 20.36
C PRO A 173 22.31 5.15 21.50
N THR A 174 21.13 4.51 21.43
CA THR A 174 20.64 3.57 22.44
C THR A 174 21.55 2.36 22.55
N ASP A 175 21.95 1.78 21.42
CA ASP A 175 22.85 0.64 21.37
C ASP A 175 24.23 0.99 21.97
N THR A 176 24.75 2.18 21.63
CA THR A 176 26.02 2.67 22.17
C THR A 176 25.96 2.83 23.69
N TRP A 177 24.87 3.43 24.21
CA TRP A 177 24.65 3.55 25.65
C TRP A 177 24.59 2.20 26.36
N GLN A 178 23.88 1.22 25.77
CA GLN A 178 23.77 -0.13 26.35
C GLN A 178 25.11 -0.87 26.35
N ILE A 179 25.93 -0.71 25.32
CA ILE A 179 27.27 -1.29 25.25
C ILE A 179 28.17 -0.69 26.34
N LEU A 180 28.14 0.64 26.52
CA LEU A 180 28.94 1.33 27.52
C LEU A 180 28.53 1.00 28.97
N MET A 181 27.24 0.75 29.21
CA MET A 181 26.70 0.46 30.53
C MET A 181 26.74 -1.03 30.92
N LYS A 182 27.12 -1.95 30.03
CA LYS A 182 27.28 -3.37 30.39
C LYS A 182 28.49 -3.53 31.33
N PRO A 183 28.32 -3.92 32.61
CA PRO A 183 29.43 -4.19 33.48
C PRO A 183 30.23 -5.37 32.92
N LYS A 184 31.56 -5.25 32.90
CA LYS A 184 32.43 -6.40 32.63
C LYS A 184 32.22 -7.40 33.76
N LEU A 185 31.49 -8.48 33.48
CA LEU A 185 31.51 -9.68 34.30
C LEU A 185 32.95 -10.22 34.24
N HIS A 186 33.69 -9.98 35.32
CA HIS A 186 34.99 -10.58 35.60
C HIS A 186 34.79 -11.80 36.49
#